data_AF-A0A124JUG5-F1
#
_entry.id   AF-A0A124JUG5-F1
#
_cell.length_a   1.000
_cell.length_b   1.000
_cell.length_c   1.000
_cell.angle_alpha   90.00
_cell.angle_beta   90.00
_cell.angle_gamma   90.00
#
_symmetry.space_group_name_H-M   'P 1'
#
loop_
_entity.id
_entity.type
_entity.pdbx_description
1 polymer ?
#
loop_
_entity_poly.entity_id
_entity_poly.type
_entity_poly.pdbx_seq_one_letter_code
_entity_poly.pdbx_strand_id
1 'polypeptide(L)'
;MGSLTRTAAACAAAAFQRHTFTAWQTLTGGQAHPVDTGKAEALVEAVANAARLCPHKATLFVLQRDELTGAQVLSVSAIKARKVWRKCPDSLITKQVSESYPAEITQVRMSAFAPWSFDVFADPVGRGAAGCVDIAASFASKHSEEAH
;
A
#
# COMPACT_ATOMS: atom_id res chain seq x y z
N MET A 1 -0.08 7.15 -48.84
CA MET A 1 -1.02 7.38 -47.73
C MET A 1 -1.07 6.15 -46.83
N GLY A 2 -0.29 6.08 -45.74
CA GLY A 2 -0.30 4.84 -44.92
C GLY A 2 0.48 4.83 -43.61
N SER A 3 0.94 5.97 -43.09
CA SER A 3 1.83 5.99 -41.91
C SER A 3 1.22 6.58 -40.63
N LEU A 4 0.07 7.25 -40.70
CA LEU A 4 -0.50 7.96 -39.54
C LEU A 4 -1.49 7.11 -38.72
N THR A 5 -2.06 6.05 -39.30
CA THR A 5 -3.03 5.19 -38.62
C THR A 5 -2.39 4.15 -37.69
N ARG A 6 -1.09 3.82 -37.84
CA ARG A 6 -0.41 2.84 -36.96
C ARG A 6 0.08 3.45 -35.64
N THR A 7 0.41 4.73 -35.62
CA THR A 7 0.85 5.40 -34.38
C THR A 7 -0.33 5.72 -33.45
N ALA A 8 -1.53 5.94 -34.00
CA ALA A 8 -2.75 6.14 -33.22
C ALA A 8 -3.20 4.86 -32.46
N ALA A 9 -2.83 3.67 -32.94
CA ALA A 9 -3.17 2.40 -32.30
C ALA A 9 -2.23 2.02 -31.14
N ALA A 10 -1.03 2.61 -31.06
CA ALA A 10 -0.09 2.41 -29.94
C ALA A 10 -0.42 3.30 -28.73
N CYS A 11 -1.08 4.44 -28.96
CA CYS A 11 -1.84 5.17 -27.94
C CYS A 11 -3.24 4.56 -27.79
N ALA A 12 -3.34 3.22 -27.72
CA ALA A 12 -4.55 2.59 -27.22
C ALA A 12 -4.84 3.21 -25.87
N ALA A 13 -5.92 3.98 -25.81
CA ALA A 13 -6.31 4.84 -24.70
C ALA A 13 -6.01 4.12 -23.37
N ALA A 14 -4.95 4.54 -22.68
CA ALA A 14 -4.87 4.31 -21.26
C ALA A 14 -6.14 4.99 -20.72
N ALA A 15 -7.15 4.20 -20.41
CA ALA A 15 -8.41 4.70 -19.89
C ALA A 15 -8.06 5.70 -18.79
N PHE A 16 -8.57 6.93 -18.89
CA PHE A 16 -8.19 8.02 -18.00
C PHE A 16 -8.52 7.60 -16.56
N GLN A 17 -7.53 7.08 -15.84
CA GLN A 17 -7.68 6.62 -14.47
C GLN A 17 -7.50 7.84 -13.58
N ARG A 18 -8.60 8.27 -12.96
CA ARG A 18 -8.61 9.42 -12.06
C ARG A 18 -7.67 9.26 -10.86
N HIS A 19 -7.50 8.01 -10.41
CA HIS A 19 -6.67 7.69 -9.26
C HIS A 19 -5.56 6.73 -9.65
N THR A 20 -4.34 7.08 -9.26
CA THR A 20 -3.19 6.18 -9.32
C THR A 20 -2.84 5.71 -7.92
N PHE A 21 -2.36 4.47 -7.81
CA PHE A 21 -2.04 3.84 -6.56
C PHE A 21 -0.59 3.33 -6.60
N THR A 22 0.18 3.67 -5.57
CA THR A 22 1.51 3.10 -5.35
C THR A 22 1.52 2.45 -3.99
N ALA A 23 2.00 1.21 -3.90
CA ALA A 23 2.01 0.47 -2.65
C ALA A 23 3.39 -0.09 -2.32
N TRP A 24 3.68 -0.13 -1.03
CA TRP A 24 4.89 -0.72 -0.48
C TRP A 24 4.55 -1.50 0.77
N GLN A 25 5.25 -2.60 0.99
CA GLN A 25 5.23 -3.33 2.25
C GLN A 25 6.54 -3.16 2.98
N THR A 26 6.47 -3.16 4.29
CA THR A 26 7.63 -3.28 5.17
C THR A 26 7.42 -4.50 6.07
N LEU A 27 8.51 -5.20 6.34
CA LEU A 27 8.57 -6.16 7.44
C LEU A 27 9.05 -5.43 8.69
N THR A 28 8.79 -6.00 9.86
CA THR A 28 9.19 -5.42 11.14
C THR A 28 10.69 -5.08 11.12
N GLY A 29 11.04 -3.78 11.14
CA GLY A 29 12.42 -3.28 11.12
C GLY A 29 13.17 -3.36 9.78
N GLY A 30 12.46 -3.51 8.65
CA GLY A 30 13.08 -3.77 7.34
C GLY A 30 12.81 -2.72 6.25
N GLN A 31 13.42 -2.93 5.09
CA GLN A 31 13.31 -2.09 3.88
C GLN A 31 11.90 -2.15 3.26
N ALA A 32 11.51 -1.07 2.60
CA ALA A 32 10.27 -0.99 1.85
C ALA A 32 10.40 -1.76 0.53
N HIS A 33 9.48 -2.69 0.28
CA HIS A 33 9.40 -3.45 -0.96
C HIS A 33 8.15 -3.06 -1.73
N PRO A 34 8.24 -2.74 -3.04
CA PRO A 34 7.07 -2.39 -3.83
C PRO A 34 6.11 -3.58 -3.92
N VAL A 35 4.82 -3.28 -3.91
CA VAL A 35 3.74 -4.27 -4.04
C VAL A 35 2.78 -3.82 -5.13
N ASP A 36 2.39 -4.75 -6.00
CA ASP A 36 1.42 -4.46 -7.04
C ASP A 36 0.01 -4.33 -6.46
N THR A 37 -0.68 -3.24 -6.80
CA THR A 37 -2.10 -3.01 -6.45
C THR A 37 -3.05 -3.55 -7.50
N GLY A 38 -2.53 -4.05 -8.63
CA GLY A 38 -3.32 -4.43 -9.80
C GLY A 38 -4.09 -3.24 -10.38
N LYS A 39 -5.11 -3.55 -11.18
CA LYS A 39 -6.04 -2.56 -11.74
C LYS A 39 -7.13 -2.22 -10.71
N ALA A 40 -6.77 -1.44 -9.68
CA ALA A 40 -7.72 -0.94 -8.70
C ALA A 40 -8.36 0.37 -9.17
N GLU A 41 -9.64 0.56 -8.91
CA GLU A 41 -10.35 1.82 -9.20
C GLU A 41 -10.56 2.65 -7.94
N ALA A 42 -10.53 2.01 -6.77
CA ALA A 42 -10.67 2.65 -5.46
C ALA A 42 -9.56 2.22 -4.50
N LEU A 43 -9.30 3.05 -3.48
CA LEU A 43 -8.29 2.79 -2.45
C LEU A 43 -8.51 1.46 -1.72
N VAL A 44 -9.77 1.16 -1.39
CA VAL A 44 -10.14 -0.09 -0.71
C VAL A 44 -9.75 -1.32 -1.54
N GLU A 45 -9.91 -1.24 -2.86
CA GLU A 45 -9.52 -2.31 -3.78
C GLU A 45 -8.00 -2.41 -3.90
N ALA A 46 -7.31 -1.27 -4.01
CA ALA A 46 -5.85 -1.22 -4.06
C ALA A 46 -5.22 -1.85 -2.81
N VAL A 47 -5.74 -1.50 -1.62
CA VAL A 47 -5.32 -2.08 -0.33
C VAL A 47 -5.61 -3.57 -0.28
N ALA A 48 -6.81 -4.00 -0.69
CA ALA A 48 -7.17 -5.42 -0.69
C ALA A 48 -6.32 -6.25 -1.65
N ASN A 49 -6.02 -5.72 -2.85
CA ASN A 49 -5.18 -6.38 -3.85
C ASN A 49 -3.73 -6.51 -3.34
N ALA A 50 -3.15 -5.41 -2.85
CA ALA A 50 -1.79 -5.42 -2.33
C ALA A 50 -1.65 -6.33 -1.10
N ALA A 51 -2.64 -6.34 -0.19
CA ALA A 51 -2.61 -7.16 1.03
C ALA A 51 -2.53 -8.67 0.74
N ARG A 52 -3.05 -9.14 -0.41
CA ARG A 52 -2.96 -10.57 -0.82
C ARG A 52 -1.53 -11.01 -1.11
N LEU A 53 -0.68 -10.06 -1.51
CA LEU A 53 0.73 -10.30 -1.83
C LEU A 53 1.64 -10.11 -0.60
N CYS A 54 1.08 -9.64 0.52
CA CYS A 54 1.84 -9.34 1.72
C CYS A 54 1.83 -10.50 2.73
N PRO A 55 2.96 -10.79 3.38
CA PRO A 55 3.01 -11.78 4.45
C PRO A 55 2.37 -11.24 5.74
N HIS A 56 1.98 -12.16 6.63
CA HIS A 56 1.49 -11.83 7.95
C HIS A 56 2.51 -11.00 8.75
N LYS A 57 2.03 -10.00 9.51
CA LYS A 57 2.80 -9.01 10.29
C LYS A 57 3.59 -7.99 9.46
N ALA A 58 3.41 -7.96 8.14
CA ALA A 58 3.87 -6.83 7.34
C ALA A 58 3.03 -5.58 7.63
N THR A 59 3.62 -4.41 7.44
CA THR A 59 2.88 -3.14 7.35
C THR A 59 2.82 -2.74 5.88
N LEU A 60 1.61 -2.52 5.38
CA LEU A 60 1.31 -2.10 4.03
C LEU A 60 1.01 -0.60 4.01
N PHE A 61 1.65 0.10 3.07
CA PHE A 61 1.43 1.50 2.74
C PHE A 61 0.85 1.58 1.35
N VAL A 62 -0.25 2.31 1.17
CA VAL A 62 -0.84 2.59 -0.15
C VAL A 62 -1.05 4.09 -0.28
N LEU A 63 -0.31 4.70 -1.22
CA LEU A 63 -0.47 6.09 -1.60
C LEU A 63 -1.42 6.17 -2.79
N GLN A 64 -2.58 6.79 -2.58
CA GLN A 64 -3.47 7.23 -3.65
C GLN A 64 -3.08 8.64 -4.06
N ARG A 65 -3.02 8.88 -5.37
CA ARG A 65 -2.95 10.21 -5.98
C ARG A 65 -4.15 10.43 -6.88
N ASP A 66 -4.88 11.53 -6.68
CA ASP A 66 -5.88 12.02 -7.63
C ASP A 66 -5.14 12.83 -8.71
N GLU A 67 -5.16 12.34 -9.94
CA GLU A 67 -4.43 12.95 -11.07
C GLU A 67 -5.04 14.30 -11.51
N LEU A 68 -6.31 14.55 -11.16
CA LEU A 68 -7.04 15.76 -11.55
C LEU A 68 -6.75 16.91 -10.58
N THR A 69 -6.71 16.60 -9.28
CA THR A 69 -6.55 17.59 -8.20
C THR A 69 -5.15 17.61 -7.60
N GLY A 70 -4.34 16.59 -7.87
CA GLY A 70 -3.05 16.37 -7.21
C GLY A 70 -3.17 15.94 -5.74
N ALA A 71 -4.38 15.75 -5.21
CA ALA A 71 -4.59 15.37 -3.83
C ALA A 71 -4.00 13.98 -3.54
N GLN A 72 -3.36 13.84 -2.38
CA GLN A 72 -2.70 12.61 -1.98
C GLN A 72 -3.24 12.11 -0.65
N VAL A 73 -3.44 10.80 -0.58
CA VAL A 73 -3.94 10.10 0.60
C VAL A 73 -3.07 8.87 0.83
N LEU A 74 -2.47 8.77 2.01
CA LEU A 74 -1.72 7.60 2.44
C LEU A 74 -2.60 6.74 3.36
N SER A 75 -2.80 5.48 2.99
CA SER A 75 -3.39 4.46 3.85
C SER A 75 -2.29 3.56 4.42
N VAL A 76 -2.35 3.32 5.72
CA VAL A 76 -1.43 2.44 6.45
C VAL A 76 -2.21 1.31 7.08
N SER A 77 -1.83 0.07 6.77
CA SER A 77 -2.51 -1.14 7.23
C SER A 77 -1.52 -2.15 7.81
N ALA A 78 -1.89 -2.79 8.92
CA ALA A 78 -1.18 -3.97 9.42
C ALA A 78 -1.77 -5.22 8.77
N ILE A 79 -0.94 -6.09 8.23
CA ILE A 79 -1.38 -7.36 7.65
C ILE A 79 -1.55 -8.39 8.76
N LYS A 80 -2.80 -8.72 9.05
CA LYS A 80 -3.18 -9.74 10.03
C LYS A 80 -3.54 -11.03 9.32
N ALA A 81 -3.46 -12.16 10.03
CA ALA A 81 -3.89 -13.45 9.52
C ALA A 81 -5.09 -13.93 10.31
N ARG A 82 -6.11 -14.44 9.62
CA ARG A 82 -7.23 -15.16 10.23
C ARG A 82 -7.29 -16.59 9.71
N LYS A 83 -7.81 -17.49 10.52
CA LYS A 83 -8.06 -18.87 10.10
C LYS A 83 -9.44 -18.96 9.46
N VAL A 84 -9.49 -19.46 8.23
CA VAL A 84 -10.74 -19.66 7.49
C VAL A 84 -10.84 -21.11 7.05
N TRP A 85 -12.00 -21.71 7.22
CA TRP A 85 -12.28 -23.04 6.69
C TRP A 85 -12.60 -22.92 5.20
N ARG A 86 -11.80 -23.56 4.35
CA ARG A 86 -12.04 -23.60 2.91
C ARG A 86 -12.06 -25.04 2.41
N LYS A 87 -12.91 -25.27 1.43
CA LYS A 87 -13.01 -26.55 0.72
C LYS A 87 -11.93 -26.59 -0.35
N CYS A 88 -11.08 -27.61 -0.32
CA CYS A 88 -10.10 -27.82 -1.38
C CYS A 88 -10.85 -28.15 -2.70
N PRO A 89 -10.55 -27.48 -3.82
CA PRO A 89 -11.23 -27.73 -5.10
C PRO A 89 -11.12 -29.20 -5.54
N ASP A 90 -9.95 -29.80 -5.33
CA ASP A 90 -9.63 -31.12 -5.90
C ASP A 90 -10.13 -32.29 -5.03
N SER A 91 -10.01 -32.18 -3.71
CA SER A 91 -10.32 -33.27 -2.78
C SER A 91 -11.68 -33.15 -2.10
N LEU A 92 -12.36 -32.01 -2.23
CA LEU A 92 -13.59 -31.68 -1.52
C LEU A 92 -13.49 -31.72 0.02
N ILE A 93 -12.29 -31.92 0.57
CA ILE A 93 -12.01 -31.90 2.00
C ILE A 93 -11.95 -30.45 2.48
N THR A 94 -12.57 -30.18 3.62
CA THR A 94 -12.51 -28.89 4.28
C THR A 94 -11.24 -28.80 5.13
N LYS A 95 -10.37 -27.82 4.84
CA LYS A 95 -9.15 -27.56 5.61
C LYS A 95 -9.13 -26.13 6.12
N GLN A 96 -8.49 -25.94 7.27
CA GLN A 96 -8.28 -24.61 7.82
C GLN A 96 -7.05 -23.98 7.14
N VAL A 97 -7.26 -22.84 6.46
CA VAL A 97 -6.20 -22.07 5.81
C VAL A 97 -5.99 -20.74 6.52
N SER A 98 -4.76 -20.22 6.47
CA SER A 98 -4.46 -18.87 6.95
C SER A 98 -4.70 -17.89 5.81
N GLU A 99 -5.57 -16.92 6.01
CA GLU A 99 -5.86 -15.86 5.04
C GLU A 99 -5.38 -14.53 5.61
N SER A 100 -4.48 -13.87 4.89
CA SER A 100 -4.02 -12.51 5.20
C SER A 100 -5.12 -11.50 4.88
N TYR A 101 -5.29 -10.51 5.76
CA TYR A 101 -6.20 -9.39 5.54
C TYR A 101 -5.58 -8.08 6.07
N PRO A 102 -5.84 -6.95 5.40
CA PRO A 102 -5.41 -5.65 5.89
C PRO A 102 -6.30 -5.22 7.05
N ALA A 103 -5.69 -4.86 8.18
CA ALA A 103 -6.33 -4.13 9.25
C ALA A 103 -5.85 -2.69 9.19
N GLU A 104 -6.75 -1.78 8.82
CA GLU A 104 -6.43 -0.35 8.73
C GLU A 104 -5.95 0.16 10.09
N ILE A 105 -4.81 0.86 10.06
CA ILE A 105 -4.25 1.54 11.23
C ILE A 105 -4.65 3.01 11.15
N THR A 106 -4.40 3.65 10.00
CA THR A 106 -4.68 5.05 9.78
C THR A 106 -4.77 5.38 8.30
N GLN A 107 -5.45 6.48 8.00
CA GLN A 107 -5.48 7.10 6.68
C GLN A 107 -5.26 8.59 6.85
N VAL A 108 -4.30 9.15 6.11
CA VAL A 108 -3.94 10.56 6.25
C VAL A 108 -3.86 11.26 4.91
N ARG A 109 -4.44 12.46 4.85
CA ARG A 109 -4.29 13.37 3.70
C ARG A 109 -2.89 14.00 3.77
N MET A 110 -2.10 13.84 2.72
CA MET A 110 -0.71 14.31 2.76
C MET A 110 -0.57 15.83 2.73
N SER A 111 -1.60 16.53 2.23
CA SER A 111 -1.67 18.00 2.32
C SER A 111 -1.64 18.52 3.76
N ALA A 112 -2.02 17.71 4.75
CA ALA A 112 -2.00 18.09 6.16
C ALA A 112 -0.58 18.12 6.78
N PHE A 113 0.43 17.65 6.05
CA PHE A 113 1.83 17.61 6.51
C PHE A 113 2.73 18.63 5.81
N ALA A 114 2.19 19.52 4.97
CA ALA A 114 3.00 20.57 4.37
C ALA A 114 3.53 21.53 5.45
N PRO A 115 4.86 21.83 5.47
CA PRO A 115 5.76 21.75 4.32
C PRO A 115 6.66 20.50 4.24
N TRP A 116 6.42 19.43 5.02
CA TRP A 116 7.24 18.22 4.93
C TRP A 116 7.00 17.50 3.59
N SER A 117 8.00 17.53 2.71
CA SER A 117 8.01 16.77 1.47
C SER A 117 8.23 15.29 1.79
N PHE A 118 7.24 14.46 1.50
CA PHE A 118 7.36 13.00 1.57
C PHE A 118 8.05 12.51 0.29
N ASP A 119 9.37 12.58 0.27
CA ASP A 119 10.15 12.01 -0.82
C ASP A 119 10.54 10.59 -0.44
N VAL A 120 9.83 9.61 -1.01
CA VAL A 120 10.01 8.18 -0.75
C VAL A 120 11.44 7.72 -1.11
N PHE A 121 12.18 8.52 -1.87
CA PHE A 121 13.56 8.28 -2.28
C PHE A 121 14.59 9.24 -1.66
N ALA A 122 14.21 10.11 -0.73
CA ALA A 122 15.17 11.00 -0.07
C ALA A 122 16.04 10.22 0.93
N ASP A 123 17.17 9.76 0.40
CA ASP A 123 18.38 9.32 1.10
C ASP A 123 18.70 10.20 2.33
N PRO A 124 18.58 9.70 3.57
CA PRO A 124 19.12 10.39 4.73
C PRO A 124 20.59 9.98 4.90
N VAL A 125 21.43 10.54 4.04
CA VAL A 125 22.89 10.56 4.13
C VAL A 125 23.59 9.21 3.91
N GLY A 126 23.83 8.89 2.64
CA GLY A 126 25.16 8.45 2.22
C GLY A 126 25.17 7.29 1.23
N ARG A 127 25.48 7.61 -0.04
CA ARG A 127 26.05 6.72 -1.07
C ARG A 127 25.69 5.23 -0.93
N GLY A 128 24.70 4.83 -1.71
CA GLY A 128 24.59 3.47 -2.23
C GLY A 128 23.43 2.70 -1.62
N ALA A 129 22.45 2.43 -2.48
CA ALA A 129 21.48 1.35 -2.38
C ALA A 129 20.81 1.11 -1.02
N ALA A 130 19.50 1.38 -1.01
CA ALA A 130 18.49 0.91 -0.08
C ALA A 130 18.11 1.87 1.07
N GLY A 131 17.12 2.72 0.79
CA GLY A 131 16.46 3.55 1.81
C GLY A 131 15.45 2.74 2.62
N CYS A 132 15.79 2.47 3.88
CA CYS A 132 14.80 2.23 4.94
C CYS A 132 14.17 3.58 5.32
N VAL A 133 12.85 3.60 5.49
CA VAL A 133 12.14 4.72 6.12
C VAL A 133 11.97 4.37 7.60
N ASP A 134 12.71 5.05 8.48
CA ASP A 134 12.45 5.02 9.92
C ASP A 134 11.22 5.88 10.22
N ILE A 135 10.07 5.23 10.40
CA ILE A 135 8.91 5.87 11.03
C ILE A 135 9.18 5.84 12.53
N ALA A 136 9.77 6.92 13.04
CA ALA A 136 9.90 7.13 14.47
C ALA A 136 8.49 7.09 15.10
N ALA A 137 8.23 6.03 15.86
CA ALA A 137 7.00 5.85 16.62
C ALA A 137 6.91 6.94 17.70
N SER A 138 6.19 8.03 17.41
CA SER A 138 5.65 8.91 18.44
C SER A 138 4.42 8.26 19.10
N PHE A 139 4.58 7.06 19.63
CA PHE A 139 3.70 6.49 20.66
C PHE A 139 4.46 6.51 21.98
N ALA A 140 4.79 7.72 22.44
CA ALA A 140 5.21 7.93 23.81
C ALA A 140 3.96 8.13 24.67
N SER A 141 3.66 7.09 25.46
CA SER A 141 3.06 7.14 26.79
C SER A 141 1.79 7.98 27.01
N LYS A 142 0.65 7.28 27.11
CA LYS A 142 -0.36 7.56 28.14
C LYS A 142 -0.73 6.25 28.84
N HIS A 143 0.20 5.75 29.66
CA HIS A 143 -0.08 4.78 30.71
C HIS A 143 0.56 5.28 32.01
N SER A 144 -0.14 6.18 32.70
CA SER A 144 -0.03 6.47 34.14
C SER A 144 -1.13 7.44 34.53
N GLU A 145 -1.69 7.27 35.73
CA GLU A 145 -2.93 7.85 36.29
C GLU A 145 -4.19 7.11 35.83
N GLU A 146 -4.94 6.40 36.67
CA GLU A 146 -5.26 6.70 38.07
C GLU A 146 -4.98 5.51 39.00
N ALA A 147 -4.18 5.78 40.03
CA ALA A 147 -4.32 5.14 41.32
C ALA A 147 -5.19 6.07 42.17
N HIS A 148 -6.33 5.58 42.64
CA HIS A 148 -6.95 5.97 43.91
C HIS A 148 -7.93 4.89 44.36
#